data_AF-A0AAE7J8C1-F1
#
_entry.id   AF-A0AAE7J8C1-F1
#
_cell.length_a   1.000
_cell.length_b   1.000
_cell.length_c   1.000
_cell.angle_alpha   90.00
_cell.angle_beta   90.00
_cell.angle_gamma   90.00
#
_symmetry.space_group_name_H-M   'P 1'
#
loop_
_entity.id
_entity.type
_entity.pdbx_description
1 polymer ?
#
loop_
_entity_poly.entity_id
_entity_poly.type
_entity_poly.pdbx_seq_one_letter_code
_entity_poly.pdbx_strand_id
1 'polypeptide(L)'
;MAASSDSTPSAADLARYIEQRGELGKPWMLQMLRLAKLKEAREEMSPEAYLRSIQEAHADLMRLGEFWKGREAELFEGRYSPSDVIEPLPGSADDR
;
A
#
# COMPACT_ATOMS: atom_id res chain seq x y z
N MET A 1 15.06 7.36 27.87
CA MET A 1 14.03 6.60 27.14
C MET A 1 13.72 7.36 25.87
N ALA A 2 14.20 6.87 24.72
CA ALA A 2 13.97 7.52 23.44
C ALA A 2 12.54 7.19 22.99
N ALA A 3 11.66 8.19 22.97
CA ALA A 3 10.40 8.08 22.26
C ALA A 3 10.74 8.00 20.77
N SER A 4 10.53 6.84 20.15
CA SER A 4 10.53 6.72 18.70
C SER A 4 9.46 7.68 18.20
N SER A 5 9.86 8.77 17.55
CA SER A 5 8.93 9.65 16.85
C SER A 5 8.15 8.80 15.87
N ASP A 6 6.83 8.76 16.03
CA ASP A 6 5.92 8.12 15.10
C ASP A 6 5.98 8.94 13.80
N SER A 7 6.97 8.66 12.95
CA SER A 7 7.32 9.42 11.72
C SER A 7 6.27 9.28 10.62
N THR A 8 5.06 8.83 10.95
CA THR A 8 3.97 8.65 10.01
C THR A 8 3.38 10.03 9.70
N PRO A 9 3.35 10.48 8.43
CA PRO A 9 2.74 11.76 8.08
C PRO A 9 1.25 11.76 8.45
N SER A 10 0.72 12.92 8.84
CA SER A 10 -0.72 13.07 9.03
C SER A 10 -1.48 12.80 7.72
N ALA A 11 -2.76 12.49 7.79
CA ALA A 11 -3.60 12.36 6.61
C ALA A 11 -3.59 13.64 5.76
N ALA A 12 -3.50 14.82 6.39
CA ALA A 12 -3.41 16.10 5.71
C ALA A 12 -2.06 16.30 5.00
N ASP A 13 -0.95 15.88 5.61
CA ASP A 13 0.38 15.90 4.95
C ASP A 13 0.40 14.92 3.77
N LEU A 14 -0.17 13.72 3.96
CA LEU A 14 -0.25 12.70 2.93
C LEU A 14 -1.13 13.14 1.75
N ALA A 15 -2.28 13.77 2.00
CA ALA A 15 -3.13 14.33 0.95
C ALA A 15 -2.38 15.37 0.12
N ARG A 16 -1.71 16.34 0.77
CA ARG A 16 -0.89 17.35 0.09
C ARG A 16 0.23 16.72 -0.74
N TYR A 17 0.89 15.70 -0.23
CA TYR A 17 1.92 14.96 -0.96
C TYR A 17 1.36 14.28 -2.22
N ILE A 18 0.21 13.61 -2.12
CA ILE A 18 -0.45 12.95 -3.25
C ILE A 18 -0.84 13.98 -4.32
N GLU A 19 -1.42 15.11 -3.91
CA GLU A 19 -1.82 16.20 -4.80
C GLU A 19 -0.62 16.81 -5.53
N GLN A 20 0.45 17.15 -4.80
CA GLN A 20 1.65 17.78 -5.37
C GLN A 20 2.36 16.90 -6.41
N ARG A 21 2.26 15.58 -6.27
CA ARG A 21 2.85 14.63 -7.21
C ARG A 21 1.91 14.19 -8.32
N GLY A 22 0.67 14.69 -8.36
CA GLY A 22 -0.33 14.28 -9.36
C GLY A 22 -0.81 12.84 -9.20
N GLU A 23 -0.68 12.27 -8.00
CA GLU A 23 -0.88 10.83 -7.75
C GLU A 23 -2.33 10.49 -7.34
N LEU A 24 -3.25 11.45 -7.44
CA LEU A 24 -4.67 11.27 -7.09
C LEU A 24 -5.36 10.16 -7.91
N GLY A 25 -4.85 9.88 -9.11
CA GLY A 25 -5.37 8.80 -9.97
C GLY A 25 -4.93 7.39 -9.56
N LYS A 26 -4.04 7.26 -8.58
CA LYS A 26 -3.49 5.96 -8.14
C LYS A 26 -4.32 5.39 -6.98
N PRO A 27 -5.08 4.30 -7.19
CA PRO A 27 -5.98 3.79 -6.15
C PRO A 27 -5.29 3.41 -4.84
N TRP A 28 -4.04 2.92 -4.90
CA TRP A 28 -3.28 2.58 -3.70
C TRP A 28 -2.86 3.80 -2.87
N MET A 29 -2.65 4.95 -3.49
CA MET A 29 -2.36 6.20 -2.78
C MET A 29 -3.60 6.68 -2.00
N LEU A 30 -4.79 6.55 -2.60
CA LEU A 30 -6.06 6.82 -1.93
C LEU A 30 -6.35 5.84 -0.79
N GLN A 31 -5.97 4.57 -0.98
CA GLN A 31 -6.09 3.55 0.07
C GLN A 31 -5.19 3.86 1.27
N MET A 32 -3.96 4.33 1.02
CA MET A 32 -3.05 4.79 2.07
C MET A 32 -3.61 6.01 2.83
N LEU A 33 -4.20 6.98 2.10
CA LEU A 33 -4.88 8.12 2.70
C LEU A 33 -6.08 7.71 3.57
N ARG A 34 -6.89 6.75 3.11
CA ARG A 34 -8.01 6.21 3.89
C ARG A 34 -7.54 5.59 5.20
N LEU A 35 -6.48 4.79 5.17
CA LEU A 35 -5.91 4.17 6.37
C LEU A 35 -5.34 5.22 7.34
N ALA A 36 -4.69 6.27 6.84
CA ALA A 36 -4.21 7.38 7.67
C ALA A 36 -5.38 8.08 8.40
N LYS A 37 -6.46 8.40 7.68
CA LYS A 37 -7.66 8.99 8.28
C LYS A 37 -8.31 8.08 9.32
N LEU A 38 -8.36 6.77 9.07
CA LEU A 38 -8.89 5.81 10.04
C LEU A 38 -8.00 5.75 11.30
N LYS A 39 -6.67 5.76 11.16
CA LYS A 39 -5.74 5.79 12.29
C LYS A 39 -5.98 7.03 13.15
N GLU A 40 -6.16 8.20 12.54
CA GLU A 40 -6.43 9.47 13.24
C GLU A 40 -7.79 9.46 13.94
N ALA A 41 -8.83 8.94 13.28
CA ALA A 41 -10.20 8.89 13.82
C ALA A 41 -10.44 7.76 14.82
N ARG A 42 -9.44 6.90 15.09
CA ARG A 42 -9.60 5.68 15.91
C ARG A 42 -10.24 5.94 17.27
N GLU A 43 -9.83 7.01 17.95
CA GLU A 43 -10.30 7.35 19.29
C GLU A 43 -11.72 7.98 19.28
N GLU A 44 -12.21 8.41 18.12
CA GLU A 44 -13.55 8.96 17.92
C GLU A 44 -14.56 7.89 17.47
N MET A 45 -14.11 6.65 17.25
CA MET A 45 -14.91 5.55 16.74
C MET A 45 -15.16 4.48 17.81
N SER A 46 -16.30 3.78 17.71
CA SER A 46 -16.44 2.52 18.44
C SER A 46 -15.44 1.47 17.91
N PRO A 47 -14.93 0.56 18.74
CA PRO A 47 -14.02 -0.50 18.30
C PRO A 47 -14.57 -1.32 17.13
N GLU A 48 -15.87 -1.62 17.14
CA GLU A 48 -16.56 -2.39 16.09
C GLU A 48 -16.64 -1.61 14.78
N ALA A 49 -16.92 -0.29 14.86
CA ALA A 49 -16.96 0.58 13.69
C ALA A 49 -15.57 0.73 13.06
N TYR A 50 -14.53 0.86 13.89
CA TYR A 50 -13.15 0.92 13.43
C TYR A 50 -12.74 -0.39 12.75
N LEU A 51 -12.99 -1.55 13.39
CA LEU A 51 -12.70 -2.87 12.81
C LEU A 51 -13.40 -3.10 11.47
N ARG A 52 -14.70 -2.76 11.37
CA ARG A 52 -15.44 -2.85 10.12
C ARG A 52 -14.82 -1.97 9.02
N SER A 53 -14.45 -0.74 9.36
CA SER A 53 -13.84 0.19 8.40
C SER A 53 -12.47 -0.31 7.90
N ILE A 54 -11.69 -0.95 8.77
CA ILE A 54 -10.43 -1.61 8.40
C ILE A 54 -10.69 -2.83 7.51
N GLN A 55 -11.71 -3.64 7.79
CA GLN A 55 -12.07 -4.79 6.94
C GLN A 55 -12.51 -4.37 5.55
N GLU A 56 -13.30 -3.30 5.43
CA GLU A 56 -13.69 -2.72 4.15
C GLU A 56 -12.48 -2.19 3.37
N ALA A 57 -11.62 -1.43 4.04
CA ALA A 57 -10.36 -0.94 3.48
C ALA A 57 -9.46 -2.08 2.96
N HIS A 58 -9.37 -3.18 3.70
CA HIS A 58 -8.66 -4.38 3.29
C HIS A 58 -9.30 -5.06 2.07
N ALA A 59 -10.63 -5.22 2.07
CA ALA A 59 -11.34 -5.81 0.94
C ALA A 59 -11.14 -5.00 -0.35
N ASP A 60 -11.13 -3.67 -0.27
CA ASP A 60 -10.86 -2.79 -1.40
C ASP A 60 -9.41 -2.91 -1.89
N LEU A 61 -8.44 -3.02 -0.97
CA LEU A 61 -7.05 -3.30 -1.33
C LEU A 61 -6.92 -4.63 -2.09
N MET A 62 -7.61 -5.69 -1.65
CA MET A 62 -7.58 -6.99 -2.35
C MET A 62 -8.16 -6.90 -3.76
N ARG A 63 -9.17 -6.05 -4.00
CA ARG A 63 -9.74 -5.81 -5.33
C ARG A 63 -8.76 -5.11 -6.28
N LEU A 64 -7.76 -4.37 -5.77
CA LEU A 64 -6.73 -3.73 -6.60
C LEU A 64 -5.80 -4.73 -7.28
N GLY A 65 -5.70 -5.98 -6.79
CA GLY A 65 -4.89 -7.01 -7.43
C GLY A 65 -5.33 -7.30 -8.87
N GLU A 66 -6.63 -7.32 -9.15
CA GLU A 66 -7.15 -7.48 -10.52
C GLU A 66 -6.90 -6.24 -11.39
N PHE A 67 -6.86 -5.05 -10.80
CA PHE A 67 -6.63 -3.80 -11.51
C PHE A 67 -5.21 -3.67 -12.06
N TRP A 68 -4.23 -4.33 -11.43
CA TRP A 68 -2.84 -4.30 -11.87
C TRP A 68 -2.55 -5.27 -13.03
N LYS A 69 -3.36 -6.32 -13.21
CA LYS A 69 -3.16 -7.31 -14.26
C LYS A 69 -3.19 -6.67 -15.64
N GLY A 70 -2.08 -6.78 -16.37
CA GLY A 70 -1.91 -6.22 -17.72
C GLY A 70 -1.56 -4.72 -17.75
N ARG A 71 -1.36 -4.08 -16.59
CA ARG A 71 -0.95 -2.67 -16.46
C ARG A 71 0.35 -2.50 -15.68
N GLU A 72 1.05 -3.59 -15.38
CA GLU A 72 2.23 -3.60 -14.53
C GLU A 72 3.35 -2.72 -15.12
N ALA A 73 3.56 -2.80 -16.43
CA ALA A 73 4.57 -1.99 -17.11
C ALA A 73 4.25 -0.48 -17.07
N GLU A 74 2.97 -0.12 -17.16
CA GLU A 74 2.47 1.27 -17.07
C GLU A 74 2.61 1.81 -15.65
N LEU A 75 2.29 0.99 -14.65
CA LEU A 75 2.18 1.41 -13.25
C LEU A 75 3.50 1.33 -12.47
N PHE A 76 4.40 0.41 -12.82
CA PHE A 76 5.66 0.17 -12.12
C PHE A 76 6.90 0.64 -12.89
N GLU A 77 6.73 1.31 -14.03
CA GLU A 77 7.81 1.95 -14.81
C GLU A 77 9.01 1.01 -15.06
N GLY A 78 8.76 -0.29 -15.28
CA GLY A 78 9.78 -1.30 -15.57
C GLY A 78 10.74 -1.66 -14.42
N ARG A 79 10.54 -1.16 -13.20
CA ARG A 79 11.36 -1.56 -12.03
C ARG A 79 10.98 -2.94 -11.47
N TYR A 80 9.77 -3.39 -11.74
CA TYR A 80 9.32 -4.72 -11.39
C TYR A 80 9.45 -5.64 -12.60
N SER A 81 10.50 -6.45 -12.63
CA SER A 81 10.55 -7.68 -13.42
C SER A 81 10.27 -8.81 -12.44
N PRO A 82 9.13 -9.51 -12.54
CA PRO A 82 9.00 -10.79 -11.86
C PRO A 82 10.21 -11.65 -12.25
N SER A 83 10.83 -12.33 -11.29
CA SER A 83 11.84 -13.33 -11.65
C SER A 83 11.16 -14.41 -12.50
N ASP A 84 11.64 -14.64 -13.73
CA ASP A 84 11.19 -15.76 -14.57
C ASP A 84 11.49 -17.12 -13.92
N VAL A 85 12.28 -17.12 -12.85
CA VAL A 85 12.79 -18.27 -12.12
C VAL A 85 12.43 -18.09 -10.65
N ILE A 86 11.43 -18.83 -10.16
CA ILE A 86 11.03 -18.85 -8.73
C ILE A 86 12.05 -19.66 -7.90
N GLU A 87 12.75 -20.62 -8.51
CA GLU A 87 13.81 -21.43 -7.91
C GLU A 87 14.91 -21.72 -8.94
N PRO A 88 16.22 -21.67 -8.58
CA PRO A 88 17.26 -22.11 -9.48
C PRO A 88 17.02 -23.57 -9.90
N LEU A 89 17.27 -23.88 -11.16
CA LEU A 89 17.16 -25.25 -11.66
C LEU A 89 18.09 -26.17 -10.84
N PRO A 90 17.61 -27.34 -10.38
CA PRO A 90 18.45 -28.29 -9.64
C PRO A 90 19.75 -28.59 -10.39
N GLY A 91 20.90 -28.34 -9.75
CA GLY A 91 22.24 -28.49 -10.34
C GLY A 91 22.89 -27.19 -10.83
N SER A 92 22.40 -26.03 -10.38
CA SER A 92 22.95 -24.72 -10.71
C SER A 92 24.32 -24.47 -10.04
N ALA A 93 25.03 -23.43 -10.46
CA ALA A 93 26.32 -23.08 -9.84
C ALA A 93 26.18 -22.68 -8.36
N ASP A 94 24.98 -22.22 -7.96
CA ASP A 94 24.65 -21.85 -6.59
C ASP A 94 24.37 -23.09 -5.69
N ASP A 95 24.26 -24.29 -6.28
CA ASP A 95 24.09 -25.57 -5.56
C ASP A 95 25.43 -26.25 -5.16
N ARG A 96 26.59 -25.63 -5.44
CA ARG A 96 27.93 -26.20 -5.14
C ARG A 96 28.63 -25.57 -3.95
#